data_AF-A0A3M4K476-F1
#
_entry.id   AF-A0A3M4K476-F1
#
_cell.length_a   1.000
_cell.length_b   1.000
_cell.length_c   1.000
_cell.angle_alpha   90.00
_cell.angle_beta   90.00
_cell.angle_gamma   90.00
#
_symmetry.space_group_name_H-M   'P 1'
#
loop_
_entity.id
_entity.type
_entity.pdbx_description
1 polymer ?
#
loop_
_entity_poly.entity_id
_entity_poly.type
_entity_poly.pdbx_seq_one_letter_code
_entity_poly.pdbx_strand_id
1 'polypeptide(L)'
;MKSMKAAKILFRLALYSAFFWCLLLYALFQGSEYDWMEPQYRPEMSAENSGNREVFRGLLVFVAVILQVVIAFFFSRKEAISTVVLFGLIIVFFR
;
A
#
# COMPACT_ATOMS: atom_id res chain seq x y z
N MET A 1 -6.28 30.00 16.41
CA MET A 1 -4.97 29.72 15.75
C MET A 1 -4.33 28.37 16.14
N LYS A 2 -4.40 27.89 17.40
CA LYS A 2 -3.87 26.55 17.80
C LYS A 2 -4.57 25.36 17.10
N SER A 3 -5.90 25.41 16.96
CA SER A 3 -6.71 24.35 16.31
C SER A 3 -6.28 24.06 14.87
N MET A 4 -5.99 25.08 14.06
CA MET A 4 -5.55 24.90 12.67
C MET A 4 -4.20 24.18 12.53
N LYS A 5 -3.28 24.39 13.47
CA LYS A 5 -1.99 23.67 13.47
C LYS A 5 -2.19 22.19 13.82
N ALA A 6 -3.04 21.90 14.80
CA ALA A 6 -3.37 20.52 15.18
C ALA A 6 -4.06 19.77 14.02
N ALA A 7 -5.02 20.41 13.35
CA ALA A 7 -5.70 19.85 12.19
C ALA A 7 -4.71 19.50 11.06
N LYS A 8 -3.74 20.39 10.78
CA LYS A 8 -2.70 20.14 9.78
C LYS A 8 -1.80 18.95 10.13
N ILE A 9 -1.45 18.80 11.42
CA ILE A 9 -0.65 17.66 11.89
C ILE A 9 -1.45 16.36 11.78
N LEU A 10 -2.71 16.36 12.21
CA LEU A 10 -3.59 15.20 12.11
C LEU A 10 -3.81 14.78 10.65
N PHE A 11 -4.01 15.73 9.75
CA PHE A 11 -4.12 15.47 8.32
C PHE A 11 -2.86 14.79 7.78
N ARG A 12 -1.68 15.31 8.14
CA ARG A 12 -0.41 14.73 7.72
C ARG A 12 -0.21 13.32 8.25
N LEU A 13 -0.53 13.09 9.53
CA LEU A 13 -0.46 11.77 10.15
C LEU A 13 -1.41 10.79 9.46
N ALA A 14 -2.66 11.18 9.24
CA ALA A 14 -3.65 10.36 8.55
C ALA A 14 -3.19 9.98 7.14
N LEU A 15 -2.63 10.95 6.38
CA LEU A 15 -2.18 10.72 5.02
C LEU A 15 -0.99 9.74 4.95
N TYR A 16 0.01 9.91 5.83
CA TYR A 16 1.15 9.00 5.90
C TYR A 16 0.76 7.61 6.41
N SER A 17 -0.14 7.55 7.39
CA SER A 17 -0.67 6.27 7.87
C SER A 17 -1.41 5.54 6.76
N ALA A 18 -2.30 6.21 6.03
CA ALA A 18 -3.04 5.61 4.92
C ALA A 18 -2.09 5.09 3.83
N PHE A 19 -1.08 5.88 3.46
CA PHE A 19 -0.07 5.48 2.48
C PHE A 19 0.74 4.28 2.95
N PHE A 20 1.20 4.30 4.20
CA PHE A 20 1.93 3.20 4.81
C PHE A 20 1.10 1.92 4.87
N TRP A 21 -0.18 2.01 5.27
CA TRP A 21 -1.08 0.87 5.29
C TRP A 21 -1.35 0.30 3.89
N CYS A 22 -1.45 1.14 2.85
CA CYS A 22 -1.54 0.64 1.48
C CYS A 22 -0.32 -0.21 1.11
N LEU A 23 0.87 0.27 1.42
CA LEU A 23 2.12 -0.45 1.15
C LEU A 23 2.24 -1.74 1.98
N LEU A 24 1.89 -1.69 3.26
CA LEU A 24 1.93 -2.84 4.15
C LEU A 24 0.95 -3.92 3.67
N LEU A 25 -0.29 -3.55 3.35
CA LEU A 25 -1.28 -4.49 2.84
C LEU A 25 -0.87 -5.05 1.47
N TYR A 26 -0.27 -4.24 0.60
CA TYR A 26 0.24 -4.71 -0.68
C TYR A 26 1.30 -5.81 -0.50
N ALA A 27 2.22 -5.61 0.45
CA ALA A 27 3.26 -6.58 0.79
C ALA A 27 2.69 -7.84 1.46
N LEU A 28 1.76 -7.69 2.41
CA LEU A 28 1.15 -8.81 3.15
C LEU A 28 0.32 -9.74 2.27
N PHE A 29 -0.31 -9.19 1.23
CA PHE A 29 -1.14 -9.97 0.32
C PHE A 29 -0.36 -10.50 -0.91
N GLN A 30 0.97 -10.36 -0.92
CA GLN A 30 1.79 -11.01 -1.93
C GLN A 30 1.69 -12.54 -1.81
N GLY A 31 1.67 -13.23 -2.96
CA GLY A 31 1.57 -14.69 -3.01
C GLY A 31 0.14 -15.21 -2.99
N SER A 32 0.02 -16.54 -2.97
CA SER A 32 -1.27 -17.22 -2.95
C SER A 32 -1.87 -17.22 -1.54
N GLU A 33 -3.19 -17.40 -1.46
CA GLU A 33 -3.85 -17.62 -0.17
C GLU A 33 -3.42 -18.88 0.55
N TYR A 34 -2.87 -19.83 -0.19
CA TYR A 34 -2.59 -21.18 0.28
C TYR A 34 -1.09 -21.44 0.39
N ASP A 35 -0.24 -20.41 0.30
CA ASP A 35 1.22 -20.57 0.40
C ASP A 35 1.66 -21.09 1.78
N TRP A 36 0.84 -20.87 2.82
CA TRP A 36 1.02 -21.44 4.14
C TRP A 36 0.62 -22.92 4.24
N MET A 37 -0.16 -23.43 3.29
CA MET A 37 -0.59 -24.84 3.26
C MET A 37 0.48 -25.71 2.60
N GLU A 38 0.65 -26.91 3.15
CA GLU A 38 1.46 -27.93 2.50
C GLU A 38 0.86 -28.29 1.13
N PRO A 39 1.69 -28.58 0.12
CA PRO A 39 1.23 -28.72 -1.27
C PRO A 39 0.08 -29.71 -1.46
N GLN A 40 0.05 -30.82 -0.71
CA GLN A 40 -0.97 -31.85 -0.84
C GLN A 40 -2.37 -31.45 -0.32
N TYR A 41 -2.47 -30.37 0.45
CA TYR A 41 -3.75 -29.83 0.96
C TYR A 41 -4.20 -28.58 0.20
N ARG A 42 -3.42 -28.08 -0.76
CA ARG A 42 -3.79 -26.91 -1.55
C ARG A 42 -5.01 -27.25 -2.40
N PRO A 43 -6.02 -26.37 -2.46
CA PRO A 43 -7.16 -26.60 -3.32
C PRO A 43 -6.73 -26.59 -4.79
N GLU A 44 -7.47 -27.30 -5.64
CA GLU A 44 -7.19 -27.35 -7.07
C GLU A 44 -7.18 -25.93 -7.67
N MET A 45 -6.38 -25.75 -8.72
CA MET A 45 -6.06 -24.48 -9.37
C MET A 45 -7.28 -23.59 -9.68
N SER A 46 -8.48 -24.17 -9.82
CA SER A 46 -9.76 -23.45 -10.04
C SER A 46 -10.22 -22.60 -8.84
N ALA A 47 -9.91 -23.00 -7.60
CA ALA A 47 -10.23 -22.23 -6.39
C ALA A 47 -9.19 -21.12 -6.10
N GLU A 48 -7.96 -21.30 -6.58
CA GLU A 48 -6.87 -20.32 -6.46
C GLU A 48 -7.03 -19.15 -7.44
N ASN A 49 -7.64 -19.39 -8.60
CA ASN A 49 -7.70 -18.44 -9.71
C ASN A 49 -8.80 -17.36 -9.60
N SER A 50 -9.32 -17.09 -8.41
CA SER A 50 -10.35 -16.04 -8.23
C SER A 50 -9.83 -14.63 -8.55
N GLY A 51 -8.52 -14.42 -8.58
CA GLY A 51 -7.89 -13.13 -8.92
C GLY A 51 -8.11 -12.01 -7.90
N ASN A 52 -8.93 -12.25 -6.87
CA ASN A 52 -9.34 -11.22 -5.90
C ASN A 52 -8.15 -10.55 -5.20
N ARG A 53 -7.11 -11.31 -4.85
CA ARG A 53 -5.89 -10.76 -4.24
C ARG A 53 -5.09 -9.88 -5.19
N GLU A 54 -5.00 -10.27 -6.46
CA GLU A 54 -4.32 -9.47 -7.49
C GLU A 54 -5.08 -8.15 -7.73
N VAL A 55 -6.41 -8.22 -7.89
CA VAL A 55 -7.26 -7.03 -8.04
C VAL A 55 -7.14 -6.12 -6.81
N PHE A 56 -7.16 -6.68 -5.61
CA PHE A 56 -7.00 -5.93 -4.37
C PHE A 56 -5.61 -5.25 -4.29
N ARG A 57 -4.53 -5.97 -4.62
CA ARG A 57 -3.18 -5.38 -4.69
C ARG A 57 -3.09 -4.27 -5.73
N GLY A 58 -3.71 -4.44 -6.90
CA GLY A 58 -3.82 -3.41 -7.93
C GLY A 58 -4.56 -2.16 -7.42
N LEU A 59 -5.65 -2.35 -6.70
CA LEU A 59 -6.39 -1.24 -6.07
C LEU A 59 -5.55 -0.51 -5.02
N LEU A 60 -4.80 -1.23 -4.18
CA LEU A 60 -3.90 -0.63 -3.19
C LEU A 60 -2.81 0.23 -3.85
N VAL A 61 -2.23 -0.26 -4.94
CA VAL A 61 -1.25 0.49 -5.74
C VAL A 61 -1.88 1.76 -6.30
N PHE A 62 -3.08 1.66 -6.88
CA PHE A 62 -3.79 2.82 -7.42
C PHE A 62 -4.07 3.88 -6.34
N VAL A 63 -4.57 3.47 -5.17
CA VAL A 63 -4.79 4.37 -4.03
C VAL A 63 -3.48 4.98 -3.53
N ALA A 64 -2.42 4.19 -3.42
CA ALA A 64 -1.10 4.68 -3.00
C ALA A 64 -0.53 5.73 -3.97
N VAL A 65 -0.76 5.59 -5.29
CA VAL A 65 -0.39 6.61 -6.28
C VAL A 65 -1.17 7.91 -6.06
N ILE A 66 -2.49 7.84 -5.82
CA ILE A 66 -3.28 9.03 -5.50
C ILE A 66 -2.75 9.72 -4.24
N LEU A 67 -2.50 8.96 -3.17
CA LEU A 67 -1.92 9.49 -1.94
C LEU A 67 -0.54 10.12 -2.17
N GLN A 68 0.29 9.52 -3.03
CA GLN A 68 1.59 10.04 -3.40
C GLN A 68 1.50 11.40 -4.13
N VAL A 69 0.49 11.56 -5.00
CA VAL A 69 0.21 12.85 -5.66
C VAL A 69 -0.16 13.90 -4.60
N VAL A 70 -1.03 13.56 -3.65
CA VAL A 70 -1.40 14.48 -2.56
C VAL A 70 -0.17 14.85 -1.71
N ILE A 71 0.69 13.89 -1.37
CA ILE A 71 1.96 14.14 -0.67
C ILE A 71 2.82 15.14 -1.45
N ALA A 72 2.97 14.93 -2.76
CA ALA A 72 3.81 15.76 -3.62
C ALA A 72 3.32 17.21 -3.70
N PHE A 73 2.01 17.45 -3.67
CA PHE A 73 1.43 18.79 -3.71
C PHE A 73 1.45 19.52 -2.36
N PHE A 74 1.15 18.80 -1.26
CA PHE A 74 0.93 19.45 0.03
C PHE A 74 2.17 19.46 0.94
N PHE A 75 3.15 18.58 0.72
CA PHE A 75 4.32 18.42 1.59
C PHE A 75 5.63 18.79 0.88
N SER A 76 6.75 18.67 1.61
CA SER A 76 8.05 19.09 1.10
C SER A 76 8.58 18.12 0.03
N ARG A 77 9.43 18.63 -0.87
CA ARG A 77 10.10 17.80 -1.90
C ARG A 77 10.86 16.61 -1.30
N LYS A 78 11.48 16.79 -0.12
CA LYS A 78 12.23 15.74 0.57
C LYS A 78 11.31 14.59 1.00
N GLU A 79 10.14 14.92 1.54
CA GLU A 79 9.17 13.91 1.95
C GLU A 79 8.57 13.19 0.75
N ALA A 80 8.23 13.92 -0.31
CA ALA A 80 7.72 13.32 -1.54
C ALA A 80 8.73 12.34 -2.15
N ILE A 81 10.02 12.72 -2.24
CA ILE A 81 11.07 11.82 -2.73
C ILE A 81 11.20 10.60 -1.82
N SER A 82 11.19 10.79 -0.50
CA SER A 82 11.29 9.68 0.46
C SER A 82 10.15 8.68 0.29
N THR A 83 8.91 9.14 0.11
CA THR A 83 7.77 8.24 -0.04
C THR A 83 7.73 7.59 -1.42
N VAL A 84 8.19 8.27 -2.49
CA VAL A 84 8.40 7.63 -3.80
C VAL A 84 9.43 6.52 -3.73
N VAL A 85 10.57 6.75 -3.07
CA VAL A 85 11.61 5.73 -2.90
C VAL A 85 11.06 4.53 -2.14
N LEU A 86 10.37 4.77 -1.02
CA LEU A 86 9.74 3.69 -0.25
C LEU A 86 8.72 2.91 -1.09
N PHE A 87 7.86 3.62 -1.82
CA PHE A 87 6.90 3.00 -2.74
C PHE A 87 7.60 2.12 -3.76
N GLY A 88 8.60 2.66 -4.46
CA GLY A 88 9.36 1.92 -5.48
C GLY A 88 10.04 0.68 -4.91
N LEU A 89 10.66 0.78 -3.72
CA LEU A 89 11.27 -0.36 -3.05
C LEU A 89 10.24 -1.46 -2.74
N ILE A 90 9.09 -1.10 -2.17
CA ILE A 90 8.04 -2.07 -1.84
C ILE A 90 7.51 -2.77 -3.10
N ILE A 91 7.25 -2.03 -4.18
CA ILE A 91 6.78 -2.64 -5.44
C ILE A 91 7.83 -3.58 -6.03
N VAL A 92 9.12 -3.23 -5.97
CA VAL A 92 10.19 -4.06 -6.53
C VAL A 92 10.40 -5.34 -5.71
N PHE A 93 10.42 -5.24 -4.37
CA PHE A 93 10.66 -6.40 -3.51
C PHE A 93 9.44 -7.32 -3.37
N PHE A 94 8.23 -6.77 -3.44
CA PHE A 94 6.98 -7.51 -3.24
C PHE A 94 6.14 -7.59 -4.52
N ARG A 95 6.78 -7.65 -5.69
CA ARG A 95 6.10 -7.84 -6.98
C ARG A 95 5.31 -9.14 -7.01
#